data_AF-A0A821GK68-F1
#
_entry.id   AF-A0A821GK68-F1
#
_cell.length_a   1.000
_cell.length_b   1.000
_cell.length_c   1.000
_cell.angle_alpha   90.00
_cell.angle_beta   90.00
_cell.angle_gamma   90.00
#
_symmetry.space_group_name_H-M   'P 1'
#
loop_
_entity.id
_entity.type
_entity.pdbx_description
1 polymer ?
#
loop_
_entity_poly.entity_id
_entity_poly.type
_entity_poly.pdbx_seq_one_letter_code
_entity_poly.pdbx_strand_id
1 'polypeptide(L)'
;FKRRVSANKKERRRTQSINTAFSDLRTAIPNVQPDTKLSKIKTLKLATKYIEYLMDILSKDDPSAMPSAFKAEIIKTKRDHRD
;
A
#
# COMPACT_ATOMS: atom_id res chain seq x y z
N PHE A 1 17.05 32.62 -9.43
CA PHE A 1 17.61 31.34 -8.96
C PHE A 1 17.16 30.93 -7.54
N LYS A 2 17.29 31.77 -6.50
CA LYS A 2 16.90 31.42 -5.10
C LYS A 2 15.45 30.90 -4.93
N ARG A 3 14.46 31.49 -5.62
CA ARG A 3 13.06 31.04 -5.57
C ARG A 3 12.84 29.62 -6.15
N ARG A 4 13.52 29.28 -7.26
CA ARG A 4 13.43 27.94 -7.89
C ARG A 4 14.01 26.85 -6.99
N VAL A 5 15.16 27.13 -6.34
CA VAL A 5 15.79 26.19 -5.40
C VAL A 5 14.90 25.93 -4.19
N SER A 6 14.30 26.97 -3.62
CA SER A 6 13.35 26.85 -2.51
C SER A 6 12.11 26.05 -2.89
N ALA A 7 11.52 26.32 -4.06
CA ALA A 7 10.38 25.58 -4.58
C ALA A 7 10.69 24.09 -4.78
N ASN A 8 11.83 23.76 -5.39
CA ASN A 8 12.26 22.36 -5.58
C ASN A 8 12.47 21.64 -4.24
N LYS A 9 13.04 22.32 -3.24
CA LYS A 9 13.21 21.75 -1.89
C LYS A 9 11.86 21.45 -1.23
N LYS A 10 10.87 22.33 -1.41
CA LYS A 10 9.51 22.13 -0.90
C LYS A 10 8.84 20.94 -1.57
N GLU A 11 8.95 20.81 -2.89
CA GLU A 11 8.36 19.69 -3.62
C GLU A 11 9.00 18.34 -3.26
N ARG A 12 10.32 18.32 -3.08
CA ARG A 12 11.02 17.13 -2.57
C ARG A 12 10.49 16.71 -1.20
N ARG A 13 10.30 17.66 -0.27
CA ARG A 13 9.73 17.37 1.06
C ARG A 13 8.30 16.83 0.97
N ARG A 14 7.46 17.42 0.10
CA ARG A 14 6.09 16.95 -0.14
C ARG A 14 6.09 15.52 -0.67
N THR A 15 6.93 15.23 -1.66
CA THR A 15 7.07 13.88 -2.23
C THR A 15 7.60 12.88 -1.20
N GLN A 16 8.57 13.27 -0.37
CA GLN A 16 9.08 12.42 0.71
C GLN A 16 7.99 12.05 1.71
N SER A 17 7.18 13.03 2.14
CA SER A 17 6.06 12.79 3.06
C SER A 17 5.04 11.81 2.47
N ILE A 18 4.72 11.93 1.17
CA ILE A 18 3.83 10.99 0.47
C ILE A 18 4.46 9.59 0.43
N ASN A 19 5.74 9.47 0.12
CA ASN A 19 6.41 8.17 0.04
C ASN A 19 6.49 7.48 1.41
N THR A 20 6.68 8.24 2.50
CA THR A 20 6.58 7.72 3.87
C THR A 20 5.18 7.16 4.15
N ALA A 21 4.12 7.91 3.87
CA ALA A 21 2.75 7.44 4.05
C ALA A 21 2.44 6.17 3.21
N PHE A 22 2.99 6.07 1.99
CA PHE A 22 2.89 4.84 1.19
C PHE A 22 3.66 3.67 1.80
N SER A 23 4.76 3.92 2.50
CA SER A 23 5.49 2.88 3.24
C SER A 23 4.66 2.36 4.40
N ASP A 24 4.09 3.27 5.19
CA ASP A 24 3.23 2.94 6.33
C ASP A 24 1.98 2.18 5.89
N LEU A 25 1.40 2.56 4.74
CA LEU A 25 0.28 1.81 4.18
C LEU A 25 0.67 0.37 3.75
N ARG A 26 1.89 0.15 3.27
CA ARG A 26 2.36 -1.20 2.90
C ARG A 26 2.52 -2.09 4.12
N THR A 27 2.99 -1.56 5.24
CA THR A 27 3.16 -2.34 6.48
C THR A 27 1.84 -2.73 7.12
N ALA A 28 0.76 -2.00 6.84
CA ALA A 28 -0.59 -2.33 7.29
C ALA A 28 -1.27 -3.46 6.49
N ILE A 29 -0.75 -3.83 5.32
CA ILE A 29 -1.32 -4.90 4.48
C ILE A 29 -0.73 -6.25 4.92
N PRO A 30 -1.55 -7.22 5.37
CA PRO A 30 -1.04 -8.50 5.83
C PRO A 30 -0.49 -9.35 4.68
N ASN A 31 0.40 -10.28 5.01
CA ASN A 31 1.02 -11.23 4.08
C ASN A 31 1.82 -10.59 2.94
N VAL A 32 2.21 -9.32 3.08
CA VAL A 32 3.19 -8.63 2.25
C VAL A 32 4.51 -8.59 3.02
N GLN A 33 5.58 -9.14 2.46
CA GLN A 33 6.90 -9.07 3.12
C GLN A 33 7.39 -7.61 3.15
N PRO A 34 8.07 -7.15 4.21
CA PRO A 34 8.52 -5.76 4.35
C PRO A 34 9.39 -5.24 3.20
N ASP A 35 10.10 -6.13 2.51
CA ASP A 35 10.97 -5.86 1.36
C ASP A 35 10.23 -5.95 0.01
N THR A 36 8.96 -6.34 0.00
CA THR A 36 8.19 -6.47 -1.23
C THR A 36 7.95 -5.10 -1.85
N LYS A 37 8.56 -4.89 -3.03
CA LYS A 37 8.33 -3.70 -3.85
C LYS A 37 6.91 -3.72 -4.43
N LEU A 38 5.98 -3.08 -3.72
CA LEU A 38 4.64 -2.79 -4.23
C LEU A 38 4.61 -1.40 -4.90
N SER A 39 4.24 -1.38 -6.18
CA SER A 39 3.89 -0.14 -6.88
C SER A 39 2.75 0.61 -6.14
N LYS A 40 2.70 1.94 -6.25
CA LYS A 40 1.67 2.78 -5.60
C LYS A 40 0.26 2.30 -5.87
N ILE A 41 -0.05 1.95 -7.13
CA ILE A 41 -1.37 1.44 -7.52
C ILE A 41 -1.69 0.08 -6.90
N LYS A 42 -0.71 -0.83 -6.81
CA LYS A 42 -0.90 -2.13 -6.16
C LYS A 42 -1.14 -1.97 -4.66
N THR A 43 -0.38 -1.09 -3.99
CA THR A 43 -0.59 -0.77 -2.57
C THR A 43 -2.02 -0.28 -2.33
N LEU A 44 -2.51 0.67 -3.13
CA LEU A 44 -3.88 1.17 -2.98
C LEU A 44 -4.93 0.08 -3.19
N LYS A 45 -4.79 -0.73 -4.26
CA LYS A 45 -5.73 -1.83 -4.54
C LYS A 45 -5.76 -2.87 -3.43
N LEU A 46 -4.61 -3.27 -2.90
CA LEU A 46 -4.51 -4.23 -1.80
C LEU A 46 -5.09 -3.67 -0.50
N ALA A 47 -4.83 -2.39 -0.20
CA ALA A 47 -5.41 -1.72 0.96
C ALA A 47 -6.94 -1.68 0.89
N THR A 48 -7.53 -1.33 -0.26
CA THR A 48 -8.98 -1.35 -0.45
C THR A 48 -9.56 -2.75 -0.24
N LYS A 49 -8.99 -3.78 -0.86
CA LYS A 49 -9.42 -5.17 -0.67
C LYS A 49 -9.31 -5.62 0.79
N TYR A 50 -8.29 -5.15 1.51
CA TYR A 50 -8.13 -5.51 2.91
C TYR A 50 -9.19 -4.84 3.80
N ILE A 51 -9.54 -3.59 3.52
CA ILE A 51 -10.67 -2.91 4.19
C ILE A 51 -11.97 -3.68 3.94
N GLU A 52 -12.26 -4.04 2.68
CA GLU A 52 -13.45 -4.84 2.32
C GLU A 52 -13.49 -6.18 3.07
N TYR A 53 -12.36 -6.88 3.15
CA TYR A 53 -12.24 -8.13 3.89
C TYR A 53 -12.52 -7.96 5.39
N LEU A 54 -11.98 -6.91 6.02
CA LEU A 54 -12.26 -6.62 7.43
C LEU A 54 -13.72 -6.25 7.66
N MET A 55 -14.34 -5.51 6.74
CA MET A 55 -15.76 -5.17 6.81
C MET A 55 -16.65 -6.41 6.70
N ASP A 56 -16.33 -7.36 5.82
CA ASP A 56 -17.06 -8.63 5.70
C ASP A 56 -16.95 -9.48 6.98
N ILE A 57 -15.77 -9.53 7.59
CA ILE A 57 -15.58 -10.18 8.91
C ILE A 57 -16.48 -9.56 9.97
N LEU A 58 -16.49 -8.22 10.07
CA LEU A 58 -17.26 -7.53 11.11
C LEU A 58 -18.77 -7.62 10.89
N SER A 59 -19.21 -7.89 9.66
CA SER A 59 -20.64 -7.98 9.32
C SER A 59 -21.22 -9.38 9.56
N LYS A 60 -20.39 -10.38 9.82
CA LYS A 60 -20.83 -11.77 10.06
C LYS A 60 -20.92 -12.04 11.56
N ASP A 61 -22.12 -12.32 12.03
CA ASP A 61 -22.38 -12.70 13.44
C ASP A 61 -21.95 -14.14 13.79
N ASP A 62 -21.55 -14.94 12.78
CA ASP A 62 -21.09 -16.32 12.97
C ASP A 62 -19.55 -16.42 12.90
N PRO A 63 -18.87 -16.66 14.04
CA PRO A 63 -17.41 -16.82 14.08
C PRO A 63 -16.89 -18.04 13.30
N SER A 64 -17.76 -18.98 12.87
CA SER A 64 -17.40 -20.12 12.03
C SER A 64 -17.40 -19.80 10.53
N ALA A 65 -18.07 -18.71 10.12
CA ALA A 65 -18.15 -18.25 8.73
C ALA A 65 -17.02 -17.29 8.33
N MET A 66 -15.93 -17.28 9.09
CA MET A 66 -14.78 -16.42 8.82
C MET A 66 -14.24 -16.68 7.40
N PRO A 67 -14.14 -15.65 6.54
CA PRO A 67 -13.56 -15.81 5.22
C PRO A 67 -12.12 -16.35 5.33
N SER A 68 -11.70 -17.12 4.32
CA SER A 68 -10.32 -17.61 4.23
C SER A 68 -9.33 -16.46 4.40
N ALA A 69 -8.23 -16.69 5.11
CA ALA A 69 -7.23 -15.69 5.44
C ALA A 69 -6.88 -14.80 4.22
N PHE A 70 -6.80 -13.48 4.44
CA PHE A 70 -6.53 -12.52 3.38
C PHE A 70 -5.28 -12.88 2.57
N LYS A 71 -5.45 -13.11 1.27
CA LYS A 71 -4.35 -13.38 0.34
C LYS A 71 -3.99 -12.12 -0.42
N ALA A 72 -2.83 -11.54 -0.11
CA ALA A 72 -2.24 -10.51 -0.95
C ALA A 72 -1.76 -11.17 -2.25
N GLU A 73 -2.53 -11.09 -3.33
CA GLU A 73 -2.11 -11.57 -4.65
C GLU A 73 -1.05 -10.64 -5.25
N ILE A 74 0.21 -10.91 -4.92
CA ILE A 74 1.36 -10.17 -5.45
C ILE A 74 1.79 -10.81 -6.76
N ILE A 75 1.07 -10.55 -7.85
CA ILE A 75 1.49 -11.03 -9.18
C ILE A 75 2.81 -10.29 -9.54
N LYS A 76 3.93 -11.02 -9.46
CA LYS A 76 5.25 -10.62 -10.00
C LYS A 76 5.18 -10.66 -11.53
N THR A 77 4.61 -9.64 -12.15
CA THR A 77 4.79 -9.44 -13.59
C THR A 77 6.22 -8.98 -13.84
N LYS A 78 6.94 -9.65 -14.75
CA LYS A 78 8.33 -9.38 -15.25
C LYS A 78 8.69 -7.92 -15.65
N ARG A 79 7.83 -6.93 -15.38
CA ARG A 79 7.97 -5.52 -15.79
C ARG A 79 8.54 -4.58 -14.72
N ASP A 80 8.83 -5.04 -13.50
CA ASP A 80 9.33 -4.19 -12.39
C ASP A 80 10.86 -3.91 -12.43
N HIS A 81 11.52 -4.03 -13.61
CA HIS A 81 12.95 -3.74 -13.79
C HIS A 81 13.24 -2.34 -14.38
N ARG A 82 12.36 -1.35 -14.19
CA ARG A 82 12.68 0.05 -14.51
C ARG A 82 12.41 0.95 -13.32
N ASP A 83 13.38 0.94 -12.41
CA ASP A 83 13.81 2.12 -11.66
C ASP A 83 15.32 2.24 -11.85
#